data_AF-A0AA40B2H6-F1
#
_entry.id   AF-A0AA40B2H6-F1
#
_cell.length_a   1.000
_cell.length_b   1.000
_cell.length_c   1.000
_cell.angle_alpha   90.00
_cell.angle_beta   90.00
_cell.angle_gamma   90.00
#
_symmetry.space_group_name_H-M   'P 1'
#
loop_
_entity.id
_entity.type
_entity.pdbx_description
1 polymer ?
#
loop_
_entity_poly.entity_id
_entity_poly.type
_entity_poly.pdbx_seq_one_letter_code
_entity_poly.pdbx_strand_id
1 'polypeptide(L)'
;PGTPILSVKLEAPSTTPLGTVFAVTLKFTYTGQVVGPDSKKTTTDRPITFRCWSVVASHDTNPSREGFWLYRHRPSDNSNDVSKEDAWEVCDMDDGSCGAFVIVNDPGKEVRVAMNSALTTDFTSLRPGETWTTSEMLQSVYWSLLPDDTAPGDRFRFCFKGAFVDWWDWGDLKEHEEAQTTVMLPCWEAGRVIVRETDKKMPTLVIPGADEMVEFVIVDGGPERRREIRVLIE
;
A
#
# COMPACT_ATOMS: atom_id res chain seq x y z
N PRO A 1 22.66 3.25 16.08
CA PRO A 1 21.21 3.56 16.02
C PRO A 1 20.44 2.34 15.51
N GLY A 2 19.36 1.93 16.19
CA GLY A 2 18.56 0.80 15.74
C GLY A 2 17.56 1.18 14.64
N THR A 3 16.92 0.18 14.05
CA THR A 3 15.84 0.34 13.05
C THR A 3 14.48 0.36 13.76
N PRO A 4 13.61 1.35 13.50
CA PRO A 4 12.26 1.41 14.03
C PRO A 4 11.42 0.18 13.70
N ILE A 5 10.50 -0.18 14.59
CA ILE A 5 9.52 -1.26 14.37
C ILE A 5 8.13 -0.65 14.25
N LEU A 6 7.46 -0.93 13.12
CA LEU A 6 6.04 -0.62 12.92
C LEU A 6 5.21 -1.90 13.04
N SER A 7 3.95 -1.75 13.45
CA SER A 7 2.91 -2.78 13.31
C SER A 7 1.86 -2.33 12.31
N VAL A 8 1.15 -3.27 11.70
CA VAL A 8 0.18 -2.99 10.64
C VAL A 8 -1.15 -3.67 10.96
N LYS A 9 -2.24 -2.92 10.82
CA LYS A 9 -3.61 -3.43 10.88
C LYS A 9 -4.38 -3.08 9.62
N LEU A 10 -5.23 -4.01 9.20
CA LEU A 10 -6.14 -3.84 8.07
C LEU A 10 -7.57 -3.71 8.56
N GLU A 11 -8.35 -2.85 7.92
CA GLU A 11 -9.77 -2.67 8.19
C GLU A 11 -10.54 -2.59 6.87
N ALA A 12 -11.59 -3.39 6.76
CA ALA A 12 -12.52 -3.35 5.64
C ALA A 12 -13.94 -3.69 6.13
N PRO A 13 -14.99 -3.15 5.49
CA PRO A 13 -16.34 -3.68 5.68
C PRO A 13 -16.41 -5.16 5.29
N SER A 14 -17.24 -5.92 6.00
CA SER A 14 -17.44 -7.35 5.74
C SER A 14 -18.20 -7.64 4.45
N THR A 15 -18.85 -6.63 3.87
CA THR A 15 -19.57 -6.73 2.59
C THR A 15 -19.33 -5.48 1.76
N THR A 16 -19.19 -5.64 0.44
CA THR A 16 -19.09 -4.52 -0.49
C THR A 16 -19.99 -4.75 -1.71
N PRO A 17 -20.82 -3.75 -2.11
CA PRO A 17 -21.64 -3.92 -3.30
C PRO A 17 -20.81 -3.86 -4.58
N LEU A 18 -21.14 -4.71 -5.55
CA LEU A 18 -20.45 -4.78 -6.83
C LEU A 18 -20.50 -3.44 -7.59
N GLY A 19 -19.35 -2.98 -8.09
CA GLY A 19 -19.25 -1.75 -8.90
C GLY A 19 -19.35 -0.45 -8.10
N THR A 20 -19.18 -0.53 -6.78
CA THR A 20 -19.07 0.63 -5.90
C THR A 20 -17.62 0.93 -5.55
N VAL A 21 -17.35 2.15 -5.09
CA VAL A 21 -16.01 2.52 -4.63
C VAL A 21 -15.73 1.78 -3.34
N PHE A 22 -14.65 1.02 -3.31
CA PHE A 22 -14.28 0.19 -2.17
C PHE A 22 -12.77 0.18 -1.98
N ALA A 23 -12.36 0.46 -0.74
CA ALA A 23 -10.97 0.47 -0.33
C ALA A 23 -10.80 -0.26 1.00
N VAL A 24 -9.64 -0.88 1.17
CA VAL A 24 -9.18 -1.42 2.46
C VAL A 24 -8.34 -0.37 3.16
N THR A 25 -8.64 -0.07 4.41
CA THR A 25 -7.86 0.85 5.24
C THR A 25 -6.67 0.13 5.86
N LEU A 26 -5.50 0.75 5.79
CA LEU A 26 -4.26 0.31 6.41
C LEU A 26 -3.86 1.28 7.52
N LYS A 27 -3.53 0.75 8.69
CA LYS A 27 -3.05 1.49 9.84
C LYS A 27 -1.67 1.03 10.23
N PHE A 28 -0.69 1.90 10.09
CA PHE A 28 0.71 1.67 10.43
C PHE A 28 1.04 2.39 11.73
N THR A 29 1.30 1.63 12.80
CA THR A 29 1.57 2.19 14.12
C THR A 29 3.06 2.05 14.44
N TYR A 30 3.71 3.15 14.78
CA TYR A 30 5.09 3.09 15.26
C TYR A 30 5.12 2.65 16.72
N THR A 31 5.75 1.52 17.00
CA THR A 31 5.72 0.90 18.34
C THR A 31 6.59 1.59 19.39
N GLY A 32 7.49 2.50 18.98
CA GLY A 32 8.54 3.03 19.86
C GLY A 32 9.67 2.03 20.17
N GLN A 33 9.69 0.87 19.51
CA GLN A 33 10.78 -0.08 19.62
C GLN A 33 11.73 0.07 18.43
N VAL A 34 13.02 -0.19 18.68
CA VAL A 34 14.06 -0.27 17.66
C VAL A 34 14.83 -1.57 17.79
N VAL A 35 15.26 -2.14 16.66
CA VAL A 35 16.17 -3.28 16.60
C VAL A 35 17.59 -2.77 16.40
N GLY A 36 18.46 -2.97 17.38
CA GLY A 36 19.88 -2.66 17.29
C GLY A 36 20.65 -3.62 16.38
N PRO A 37 21.92 -3.31 16.03
CA PRO A 37 22.78 -4.21 15.26
C PRO A 37 23.00 -5.59 15.91
N ASP A 38 22.85 -5.68 17.23
CA ASP A 38 22.92 -6.92 18.01
C ASP A 38 21.57 -7.67 18.06
N SER A 39 20.61 -7.29 17.21
CA SER A 39 19.24 -7.82 17.18
C SER A 39 18.45 -7.62 18.47
N LYS A 40 18.94 -6.80 19.42
CA LYS A 40 18.19 -6.49 20.64
C LYS A 40 17.18 -5.40 20.38
N LYS A 41 15.98 -5.60 20.93
CA LYS A 41 14.92 -4.61 20.95
C LYS A 41 15.15 -3.65 22.10
N THR A 42 15.21 -2.35 21.81
CA THR A 42 15.21 -1.30 22.83
C THR A 42 14.07 -0.33 22.56
N THR A 43 13.62 0.37 23.59
CA THR A 43 12.60 1.42 23.47
C THR A 43 13.24 2.78 23.18
N THR A 44 12.52 3.63 22.48
CA THR A 44 12.91 5.01 22.17
C THR A 44 11.67 5.91 22.19
N ASP A 45 11.86 7.17 22.56
CA ASP A 45 10.87 8.24 22.48
C ASP A 45 10.98 9.07 21.18
N ARG A 46 12.06 8.85 20.42
CA ARG A 46 12.40 9.63 19.23
C ARG A 46 11.39 9.40 18.10
N PRO A 47 10.91 10.47 17.45
CA PRO A 47 10.12 10.36 16.23
C PRO A 47 10.93 9.83 15.06
N ILE A 48 10.22 9.27 14.10
CA ILE A 48 10.77 8.85 12.81
C ILE A 48 10.07 9.62 11.71
N THR A 49 10.77 9.91 10.63
CA THR A 49 10.18 10.37 9.37
C THR A 49 10.54 9.38 8.28
N PHE A 50 9.55 8.97 7.50
CA PHE A 50 9.76 7.99 6.45
C PHE A 50 8.92 8.30 5.22
N ARG A 51 9.36 7.76 4.09
CA ARG A 51 8.67 7.93 2.82
C ARG A 51 7.50 6.95 2.71
N CYS A 52 6.29 7.45 2.86
CA CYS A 52 5.09 6.63 2.95
C CYS A 52 4.63 6.04 1.61
N TRP A 53 4.88 6.74 0.49
CA TRP A 53 4.60 6.21 -0.86
C TRP A 53 5.32 4.88 -1.12
N SER A 54 6.54 4.75 -0.61
CA SER A 54 7.31 3.51 -0.72
C SER A 54 6.67 2.32 0.00
N VAL A 55 5.69 2.54 0.88
CA VAL A 55 4.97 1.46 1.57
C VAL A 55 3.82 0.93 0.72
N VAL A 56 3.15 1.80 -0.02
CA VAL A 56 1.91 1.50 -0.77
C VAL A 56 2.10 1.40 -2.27
N ALA A 57 3.27 1.75 -2.80
CA ALA A 57 3.53 1.65 -4.23
C ALA A 57 3.44 0.19 -4.71
N SER A 58 2.49 -0.09 -5.61
CA SER A 58 2.18 -1.41 -6.15
C SER A 58 3.20 -1.96 -7.16
N HIS A 59 4.31 -1.27 -7.39
CA HIS A 59 5.19 -1.54 -8.54
C HIS A 59 6.22 -2.65 -8.28
N ASP A 60 6.66 -3.27 -9.38
CA ASP A 60 7.86 -4.10 -9.53
C ASP A 60 9.11 -3.32 -9.12
N THR A 61 9.27 -3.18 -7.82
CA THR A 61 10.48 -2.62 -7.25
C THR A 61 11.52 -3.71 -7.14
N ASN A 62 12.80 -3.44 -7.36
CA ASN A 62 13.87 -4.42 -7.12
C ASN A 62 14.54 -4.14 -5.75
N PRO A 63 14.56 -5.09 -4.79
CA PRO A 63 13.90 -6.41 -4.83
C PRO A 63 12.39 -6.28 -4.73
N SER A 64 11.68 -7.26 -5.32
CA SER A 64 10.22 -7.28 -5.34
C SER A 64 9.68 -7.21 -3.92
N ARG A 65 8.59 -6.47 -3.78
CA ARG A 65 7.87 -6.37 -2.52
C ARG A 65 6.79 -7.43 -2.54
N GLU A 66 6.60 -8.11 -1.42
CA GLU A 66 5.44 -8.98 -1.30
C GLU A 66 4.14 -8.15 -1.32
N GLY A 67 4.13 -6.96 -0.70
CA GLY A 67 3.09 -5.95 -0.94
C GLY A 67 1.67 -6.44 -0.64
N PHE A 68 0.74 -6.15 -1.55
CA PHE A 68 -0.67 -6.49 -1.42
C PHE A 68 -1.01 -7.80 -2.10
N TRP A 69 -1.87 -8.58 -1.46
CA TRP A 69 -2.36 -9.85 -1.98
C TRP A 69 -3.88 -9.89 -1.87
N LEU A 70 -4.50 -10.38 -2.93
CA LEU A 70 -5.93 -10.63 -2.99
C LEU A 70 -6.14 -12.12 -3.27
N TYR A 71 -7.03 -12.73 -2.51
CA TYR A 71 -7.48 -14.10 -2.74
C TYR A 71 -8.99 -14.10 -2.93
N ARG A 72 -9.51 -14.95 -3.81
CA ARG A 72 -10.94 -15.17 -4.02
C ARG A 72 -11.33 -16.58 -3.59
N HIS A 73 -12.51 -16.71 -3.04
CA HIS A 73 -13.22 -17.97 -2.86
C HIS A 73 -14.61 -17.82 -3.48
N ARG A 74 -14.98 -18.80 -4.30
CA ARG A 74 -16.31 -18.85 -4.93
C ARG A 74 -17.13 -19.91 -4.22
N PRO A 75 -18.36 -19.58 -3.80
CA PRO A 75 -19.31 -20.61 -3.40
C PRO A 75 -19.50 -21.61 -4.56
N SER A 76 -19.38 -22.91 -4.28
CA SER A 76 -19.60 -23.98 -5.27
C SER A 76 -21.05 -23.95 -5.76
N ASP A 77 -21.26 -23.58 -7.02
CA ASP A 77 -22.51 -23.83 -7.74
C ASP A 77 -22.46 -25.25 -8.33
N ASN A 78 -22.74 -26.27 -7.50
CA ASN A 78 -22.93 -27.67 -7.93
C ASN A 78 -21.77 -28.30 -8.71
N SER A 79 -20.53 -28.22 -8.21
CA SER A 79 -19.47 -29.11 -8.71
C SER A 79 -19.46 -30.42 -7.89
N ASN A 80 -19.61 -31.57 -8.55
CA ASN A 80 -19.43 -32.91 -7.91
C ASN A 80 -17.96 -33.18 -7.51
N ASP A 81 -17.10 -32.16 -7.52
CA ASP A 81 -15.68 -32.23 -7.20
C ASP A 81 -15.44 -31.61 -5.82
N VAL A 82 -15.67 -32.43 -4.79
CA VAL A 82 -15.50 -32.12 -3.37
C VAL A 82 -14.08 -31.61 -3.04
N SER A 83 -13.11 -31.78 -3.94
CA SER A 83 -11.74 -31.30 -3.75
C SER A 83 -11.54 -29.79 -3.95
N LYS A 84 -12.52 -29.08 -4.54
CA LYS A 84 -12.40 -27.65 -4.87
C LYS A 84 -13.35 -26.72 -4.10
N GLU A 85 -14.27 -27.24 -3.29
CA GLU A 85 -15.33 -26.44 -2.66
C GLU A 85 -14.82 -25.39 -1.64
N ASP A 86 -13.57 -25.50 -1.17
CA ASP A 86 -12.98 -24.59 -0.16
C ASP A 86 -11.63 -23.98 -0.58
N ALA A 87 -11.25 -24.06 -1.86
CA ALA A 87 -9.95 -23.54 -2.30
C ALA A 87 -9.99 -22.01 -2.50
N TRP A 88 -9.12 -21.30 -1.80
CA TRP A 88 -8.83 -19.89 -2.09
C TRP A 88 -7.87 -19.81 -3.29
N GLU A 89 -8.26 -19.06 -4.32
CA GLU A 89 -7.41 -18.76 -5.47
C GLU A 89 -6.74 -17.39 -5.31
N VAL A 90 -5.48 -17.26 -5.73
CA VAL A 90 -4.80 -15.96 -5.78
C VAL A 90 -5.37 -15.17 -6.94
N CYS A 91 -5.76 -13.93 -6.69
CA CYS A 91 -6.11 -12.98 -7.74
C CYS A 91 -4.85 -12.19 -8.10
N ASP A 92 -4.54 -12.15 -9.40
CA ASP A 92 -3.62 -11.14 -9.90
C ASP A 92 -4.28 -9.78 -9.65
N MET A 93 -3.68 -9.01 -8.76
CA MET A 93 -3.98 -7.58 -8.67
C MET A 93 -3.30 -6.96 -9.89
N ASP A 94 -3.98 -6.97 -11.04
CA ASP A 94 -3.53 -6.26 -12.24
C ASP A 94 -3.46 -4.78 -11.86
N ASP A 95 -2.25 -4.31 -11.59
CA ASP A 95 -1.98 -3.00 -11.02
C ASP A 95 -2.22 -1.87 -12.01
N GLY A 96 -2.81 -2.17 -13.18
CA GLY A 96 -3.07 -1.21 -14.24
C GLY A 96 -1.82 -0.40 -14.51
N SER A 97 -0.66 -1.09 -14.55
CA SER A 97 0.65 -0.51 -14.32
C SER A 97 0.70 0.95 -14.75
N CYS A 98 0.99 1.84 -13.79
CA CYS A 98 1.45 3.19 -14.10
C CYS A 98 2.78 3.18 -14.89
N GLY A 99 3.22 2.02 -15.39
CA GLY A 99 4.18 1.85 -16.47
C GLY A 99 3.83 2.62 -17.75
N ALA A 100 2.56 2.97 -17.99
CA ALA A 100 2.15 3.68 -19.20
C ALA A 100 2.67 5.13 -19.31
N PHE A 101 3.18 5.73 -18.23
CA PHE A 101 3.65 7.13 -18.22
C PHE A 101 4.99 7.35 -17.50
N VAL A 102 5.84 6.32 -17.42
CA VAL A 102 7.16 6.49 -16.80
C VAL A 102 8.06 7.32 -17.72
N ILE A 103 8.23 8.60 -17.40
CA ILE A 103 9.31 9.41 -17.96
C ILE A 103 10.61 8.89 -17.32
N VAL A 104 11.45 8.20 -18.10
CA VAL A 104 12.73 7.64 -17.62
C VAL A 104 13.94 8.48 -17.98
N ASN A 105 13.77 9.49 -18.85
CA ASN A 105 14.88 10.24 -19.45
C ASN A 105 15.21 11.54 -18.72
N ASP A 106 14.32 12.03 -17.86
CA ASP A 106 14.54 13.28 -17.13
C ASP A 106 15.39 13.05 -15.87
N PRO A 107 16.24 14.02 -15.49
CA PRO A 107 17.08 13.89 -14.31
C PRO A 107 16.25 13.78 -13.02
N GLY A 108 16.81 13.12 -12.01
CA GLY A 108 16.20 13.06 -10.69
C GLY A 108 15.98 14.46 -10.11
N LYS A 109 14.93 14.59 -9.28
CA LYS A 109 14.53 15.83 -8.64
C LYS A 109 14.90 15.82 -7.17
N GLU A 110 15.48 16.92 -6.71
CA GLU A 110 15.71 17.14 -5.28
C GLU A 110 14.41 17.60 -4.62
N VAL A 111 13.98 16.85 -3.61
CA VAL A 111 12.73 17.08 -2.90
C VAL A 111 13.03 17.28 -1.43
N ARG A 112 12.40 18.31 -0.82
CA ARG A 112 12.49 18.57 0.61
C ARG A 112 11.56 17.63 1.37
N VAL A 113 12.09 16.90 2.34
CA VAL A 113 11.33 15.91 3.14
C VAL A 113 10.14 16.56 3.84
N ALA A 114 10.32 17.76 4.38
CA ALA A 114 9.28 18.48 5.11
C ALA A 114 8.24 19.19 4.23
N MET A 115 8.40 19.16 2.90
CA MET A 115 7.53 19.91 2.00
C MET A 115 6.64 18.95 1.23
N ASN A 116 5.32 19.00 1.50
CA ASN A 116 4.35 18.23 0.73
C ASN A 116 4.34 18.73 -0.73
N SER A 117 4.70 17.84 -1.65
CA SER A 117 4.56 18.03 -3.09
C SER A 117 3.08 17.87 -3.47
N ALA A 118 2.61 18.66 -4.43
CA ALA A 118 1.24 18.56 -4.94
C ALA A 118 0.95 17.22 -5.64
N LEU A 119 2.00 16.48 -6.02
CA LEU A 119 1.89 15.20 -6.70
C LEU A 119 1.94 14.01 -5.74
N THR A 120 2.54 14.19 -4.55
CA THR A 120 2.71 13.11 -3.58
C THR A 120 2.81 13.64 -2.14
N THR A 121 1.88 13.24 -1.28
CA THR A 121 2.03 13.36 0.18
C THR A 121 3.04 12.31 0.63
N ASP A 122 4.33 12.56 0.37
CA ASP A 122 5.32 11.50 0.21
C ASP A 122 6.03 11.10 1.50
N PHE A 123 6.05 11.98 2.50
CA PHE A 123 6.71 11.77 3.78
C PHE A 123 5.75 11.97 4.93
N THR A 124 5.93 11.18 5.99
CA THR A 124 5.16 11.30 7.21
C THR A 124 6.07 11.07 8.41
N SER A 125 5.74 11.71 9.54
CA SER A 125 6.41 11.43 10.81
C SER A 125 5.49 10.73 11.78
N LEU A 126 6.07 9.84 12.58
CA LEU A 126 5.39 9.21 13.69
C LEU A 126 6.25 9.30 14.95
N ARG A 127 5.63 9.71 16.05
CA ARG A 127 6.12 9.47 17.41
C ARG A 127 5.72 8.08 17.88
N PRO A 128 6.41 7.52 18.87
CA PRO A 128 6.00 6.26 19.49
C PRO A 128 4.52 6.26 19.89
N GLY A 129 3.77 5.27 19.41
CA GLY A 129 2.32 5.12 19.60
C GLY A 129 1.46 5.81 18.55
N GLU A 130 2.01 6.70 17.72
CA GLU A 130 1.26 7.34 16.64
C GLU A 130 1.02 6.38 15.48
N THR A 131 -0.05 6.65 14.74
CA THR A 131 -0.51 5.82 13.63
C THR A 131 -0.66 6.65 12.37
N TRP A 132 -0.01 6.22 11.29
CA TRP A 132 -0.27 6.71 9.94
C TRP A 132 -1.32 5.80 9.29
N THR A 133 -2.33 6.41 8.68
CA THR A 133 -3.44 5.69 8.02
C THR A 133 -3.47 6.02 6.54
N THR A 134 -3.67 5.01 5.71
CA THR A 134 -3.86 5.10 4.26
C THR A 134 -4.88 4.07 3.80
N SER A 135 -5.23 4.05 2.52
CA SER A 135 -6.18 3.09 1.97
C SER A 135 -5.71 2.56 0.62
N GLU A 136 -5.89 1.26 0.41
CA GLU A 136 -5.70 0.60 -0.89
C GLU A 136 -7.05 0.45 -1.57
N MET A 137 -7.20 1.07 -2.74
CA MET A 137 -8.46 1.09 -3.48
C MET A 137 -8.59 -0.18 -4.33
N LEU A 138 -9.58 -1.02 -4.03
CA LEU A 138 -9.81 -2.28 -4.74
C LEU A 138 -10.86 -2.17 -5.84
N GLN A 139 -11.81 -1.26 -5.71
CA GLN A 139 -12.77 -0.94 -6.76
C GLN A 139 -12.97 0.57 -6.85
N SER A 140 -13.02 1.08 -8.07
CA SER A 140 -13.36 2.45 -8.41
C SER A 140 -14.48 2.47 -9.46
N VAL A 141 -14.92 3.66 -9.85
CA VAL A 141 -15.98 3.83 -10.87
C VAL A 141 -15.51 3.37 -12.25
N TYR A 142 -14.21 3.46 -12.54
CA TYR A 142 -13.65 3.24 -13.89
C TYR A 142 -12.68 2.06 -13.98
N TRP A 143 -12.27 1.49 -12.85
CA TRP A 143 -11.30 0.40 -12.77
C TRP A 143 -11.53 -0.42 -11.50
N SER A 144 -11.08 -1.68 -11.50
CA SER A 144 -11.21 -2.61 -10.39
C SER A 144 -9.98 -3.51 -10.35
N LEU A 145 -9.46 -3.78 -9.15
CA LEU A 145 -8.46 -4.83 -8.90
C LEU A 145 -9.12 -6.19 -8.61
N LEU A 146 -10.44 -6.22 -8.45
CA LEU A 146 -11.17 -7.48 -8.43
C LEU A 146 -11.28 -8.03 -9.86
N PRO A 147 -11.21 -9.36 -10.05
CA PRO A 147 -11.37 -9.99 -11.36
C PRO A 147 -12.66 -9.55 -12.08
N ASP A 148 -12.62 -9.42 -13.41
CA ASP A 148 -13.76 -8.98 -14.23
C ASP A 148 -15.01 -9.87 -14.09
N ASP A 149 -14.81 -11.15 -13.78
CA ASP A 149 -15.87 -12.14 -13.59
C ASP A 149 -16.37 -12.23 -12.14
N THR A 150 -16.08 -11.20 -11.32
CA THR A 150 -16.58 -11.10 -9.94
C THR A 150 -18.10 -11.00 -9.89
N ALA A 151 -18.73 -11.86 -9.09
CA ALA A 151 -20.18 -11.92 -8.94
C ALA A 151 -20.63 -11.77 -7.47
N PRO A 152 -21.88 -11.35 -7.21
CA PRO A 152 -22.46 -11.39 -5.87
C PRO A 152 -22.37 -12.81 -5.27
N GLY A 153 -21.89 -12.90 -4.03
CA GLY A 153 -21.60 -14.16 -3.33
C GLY A 153 -20.12 -14.50 -3.27
N ASP A 154 -19.29 -13.95 -4.18
CA ASP A 154 -17.84 -14.12 -4.13
C ASP A 154 -17.27 -13.56 -2.83
N ARG A 155 -16.33 -14.31 -2.23
CA ARG A 155 -15.62 -13.92 -1.02
C ARG A 155 -14.20 -13.58 -1.36
N PHE A 156 -13.67 -12.55 -0.72
CA PHE A 156 -12.31 -12.10 -0.94
C PHE A 156 -11.56 -11.96 0.39
N ARG A 157 -10.27 -12.31 0.37
CA ARG A 157 -9.33 -12.02 1.44
C ARG A 157 -8.26 -11.08 0.93
N PHE A 158 -8.07 -9.99 1.64
CA PHE A 158 -7.02 -9.02 1.35
C PHE A 158 -5.96 -9.03 2.44
N CYS A 159 -4.70 -9.02 2.03
CA CYS A 159 -3.55 -9.09 2.91
C CYS A 159 -2.48 -8.09 2.48
N PHE A 160 -1.76 -7.56 3.47
CA PHE A 160 -0.52 -6.84 3.26
C PHE A 160 0.61 -7.70 3.83
N LYS A 161 1.55 -8.15 2.98
CA LYS A 161 2.65 -9.05 3.36
C LYS A 161 3.92 -8.31 3.78
N GLY A 162 3.91 -6.99 3.75
CA GLY A 162 5.03 -6.16 4.18
C GLY A 162 5.66 -5.38 3.03
N ALA A 163 6.49 -4.41 3.41
CA ALA A 163 7.17 -3.54 2.47
C ALA A 163 8.54 -3.09 2.99
N PHE A 164 9.42 -2.75 2.03
CA PHE A 164 10.67 -2.07 2.32
C PHE A 164 10.50 -0.58 2.08
N VAL A 165 10.83 0.21 3.10
CA VAL A 165 10.88 1.66 2.98
C VAL A 165 12.21 2.05 2.34
N ASP A 166 12.14 2.84 1.27
CA ASP A 166 13.31 3.27 0.52
C ASP A 166 14.09 4.41 1.19
N TRP A 167 13.41 5.23 2.00
CA TRP A 167 14.03 6.28 2.80
C TRP A 167 13.31 6.52 4.13
N TRP A 168 14.10 6.64 5.20
CA TRP A 168 13.66 7.08 6.51
C TRP A 168 14.84 7.68 7.30
N ASP A 169 14.53 8.54 8.26
CA ASP A 169 15.49 9.08 9.23
C ASP A 169 14.82 9.34 10.59
N TRP A 170 15.64 9.62 11.59
CA TRP A 170 15.21 10.08 12.89
C TRP A 170 14.86 11.57 12.87
N GLY A 171 13.80 11.92 13.56
CA GLY A 171 13.31 13.29 13.65
C GLY A 171 11.88 13.39 13.13
N ASP A 172 11.15 14.40 13.58
CA ASP A 172 9.86 14.76 12.98
C ASP A 172 10.04 15.71 11.77
N LEU A 173 8.95 15.95 11.03
CA LEU A 173 8.98 16.81 9.84
C LEU A 173 9.51 18.21 10.14
N LYS A 174 9.29 18.72 11.36
CA LYS A 174 9.78 20.05 11.75
C LYS A 174 11.30 20.04 11.93
N GLU A 175 11.85 19.02 12.60
CA GLU A 175 13.30 18.83 12.70
C GLU A 175 13.94 18.70 11.29
N HIS A 176 13.30 17.97 10.38
CA HIS A 176 13.77 17.85 8.99
C HIS A 176 13.63 19.15 8.19
N GLU A 177 12.63 19.99 8.48
CA GLU A 177 12.47 21.31 7.89
C GLU A 177 13.61 22.24 8.34
N GLU A 178 13.87 22.32 9.64
CA GLU A 178 14.95 23.14 10.22
C GLU A 178 16.32 22.70 9.70
N ALA A 179 16.53 21.39 9.55
CA ALA A 179 17.75 20.83 8.97
C ALA A 179 17.84 20.95 7.43
N GLN A 180 16.79 21.44 6.77
CA GLN A 180 16.68 21.50 5.29
C GLN A 180 16.98 20.13 4.64
N THR A 181 16.44 19.05 5.21
CA THR A 181 16.69 17.69 4.72
C THR A 181 16.10 17.50 3.33
N THR A 182 16.92 17.07 2.38
CA THR A 182 16.51 16.75 1.01
C THR A 182 16.79 15.31 0.67
N VAL A 183 16.01 14.78 -0.27
CA VAL A 183 16.22 13.48 -0.89
C VAL A 183 16.15 13.62 -2.40
N MET A 184 16.82 12.71 -3.11
CA MET A 184 16.70 12.63 -4.56
C MET A 184 15.68 11.60 -4.97
N LEU A 185 14.64 12.04 -5.66
CA LEU A 185 13.65 11.17 -6.30
C LEU A 185 13.93 11.12 -7.81
N PRO A 186 13.45 10.09 -8.52
CA PRO A 186 13.42 10.14 -9.98
C PRO A 186 12.46 11.25 -10.45
N CYS A 187 12.57 11.63 -11.71
CA CYS A 187 11.72 12.68 -12.31
C CYS A 187 10.22 12.40 -12.22
N TRP A 188 9.81 11.13 -12.24
CA TRP A 188 8.42 10.72 -12.06
C TRP A 188 7.96 10.69 -10.59
N GLU A 189 8.81 11.14 -9.65
CA GLU A 189 8.67 11.23 -8.18
C GLU A 189 8.29 9.93 -7.47
N ALA A 190 7.32 9.15 -7.96
CA ALA A 190 6.83 7.91 -7.40
C ALA A 190 7.80 6.71 -7.43
N GLY A 191 8.99 6.86 -8.02
CA GLY A 191 10.04 5.83 -7.97
C GLY A 191 10.89 5.90 -6.72
N ARG A 192 11.74 4.89 -6.48
CA ARG A 192 12.56 4.81 -5.26
C ARG A 192 13.55 5.97 -5.14
N VAL A 193 13.85 6.34 -3.90
CA VAL A 193 14.93 7.31 -3.60
C VAL A 193 16.24 6.88 -4.29
N ILE A 194 16.85 7.82 -5.01
CA ILE A 194 18.14 7.66 -5.64
C ILE A 194 19.20 7.90 -4.55
N VAL A 195 19.80 6.81 -4.07
CA VAL A 195 20.89 6.87 -3.08
C VAL A 195 22.15 7.40 -3.77
N ARG A 196 22.62 8.58 -3.37
CA ARG A 196 23.92 9.12 -3.79
C ARG A 196 25.04 8.50 -2.98
N GLU A 197 26.26 8.49 -3.53
CA GLU A 197 27.45 7.98 -2.83
C GLU A 197 27.75 8.71 -1.51
N THR A 198 27.34 9.98 -1.43
CA THR A 198 27.50 10.84 -0.26
C THR A 198 26.43 10.63 0.82
N ASP A 199 25.37 9.87 0.53
CA ASP A 199 24.24 9.76 1.44
C ASP A 199 24.56 8.80 2.58
N LYS A 200 24.18 9.21 3.78
CA LYS A 200 24.28 8.34 4.96
C LYS A 200 23.36 7.14 4.76
N LYS A 201 23.96 5.95 4.66
CA LYS A 201 23.19 4.70 4.59
C LYS A 201 22.57 4.41 5.95
N MET A 202 21.27 4.64 6.06
CA MET A 202 20.49 4.12 7.18
C MET A 202 20.23 2.63 7.01
N PRO A 203 20.11 1.86 8.10
CA PRO A 203 19.62 0.49 8.01
C PRO A 203 18.27 0.45 7.31
N THR A 204 18.00 -0.59 6.53
CA THR A 204 16.71 -0.74 5.85
C THR A 204 15.57 -0.81 6.88
N LEU A 205 14.56 0.05 6.73
CA LEU A 205 13.33 -0.05 7.49
C LEU A 205 12.38 -1.02 6.78
N VAL A 206 12.05 -2.10 7.48
CA VAL A 206 11.11 -3.13 7.02
C VAL A 206 9.81 -2.94 7.78
N ILE A 207 8.72 -2.78 7.03
CA ILE A 207 7.38 -2.81 7.59
C ILE A 207 6.90 -4.26 7.47
N PRO A 208 6.55 -4.91 8.60
CA PRO A 208 6.06 -6.28 8.56
C PRO A 208 4.72 -6.36 7.84
N GLY A 209 4.34 -7.57 7.43
CA GLY A 209 2.97 -7.83 7.02
C GLY A 209 1.96 -7.52 8.14
N ALA A 210 0.72 -7.31 7.76
CA ALA A 210 -0.38 -7.19 8.70
C ALA A 210 -0.57 -8.52 9.44
N ASP A 211 -0.87 -8.43 10.75
CA ASP A 211 -1.07 -9.61 11.60
C ASP A 211 -2.27 -10.45 11.13
N GLU A 212 -3.30 -9.79 10.58
CA GLU A 212 -4.54 -10.41 10.13
C GLU A 212 -4.91 -9.94 8.71
N MET A 213 -5.50 -10.85 7.94
CA MET A 213 -6.14 -10.53 6.67
C MET A 213 -7.56 -10.05 6.92
N VAL A 214 -8.09 -9.20 6.03
CA VAL A 214 -9.51 -8.82 6.06
C VAL A 214 -10.28 -9.63 5.03
N GLU A 215 -11.47 -10.09 5.40
CA GLU A 215 -12.38 -10.83 4.53
C GLU A 215 -13.62 -9.99 4.23
N PHE A 216 -14.05 -9.96 2.97
CA PHE A 216 -15.27 -9.28 2.54
C PHE A 216 -16.01 -10.08 1.47
N VAL A 217 -17.33 -9.90 1.42
CA VAL A 217 -18.21 -10.57 0.45
C VAL A 217 -18.81 -9.57 -0.52
N ILE A 218 -18.84 -9.93 -1.80
CA ILE A 218 -19.52 -9.13 -2.83
C ILE A 218 -21.02 -9.32 -2.72
N VAL A 219 -21.76 -8.21 -2.66
CA VAL A 219 -23.23 -8.21 -2.66
C VAL A 219 -23.76 -7.50 -3.88
N ASP A 220 -25.04 -7.76 -4.22
CA ASP A 220 -25.70 -7.07 -5.32
C ASP A 220 -25.76 -5.56 -5.03
N GLY A 221 -25.35 -4.74 -6.00
CA GLY A 221 -25.35 -3.28 -5.94
C GLY A 221 -26.74 -2.64 -5.99
N GLY A 222 -27.79 -3.44 -6.22
CA GLY A 222 -29.15 -2.97 -6.36
C GLY A 222 -29.44 -2.27 -7.71
N PRO A 223 -30.71 -1.98 -8.01
CA PRO A 223 -31.18 -1.62 -9.36
C PRO A 223 -30.78 -0.21 -9.87
N GLU A 224 -30.09 0.62 -9.09
CA GLU A 224 -29.81 2.03 -9.43
C GLU A 224 -28.85 2.23 -10.62
N ARG A 225 -28.25 1.16 -11.18
CA ARG A 225 -27.37 1.26 -12.36
C ARG A 225 -27.80 0.49 -13.60
N ARG A 226 -28.97 -0.16 -13.62
CA ARG A 226 -29.54 -0.72 -14.88
C ARG A 226 -30.14 0.35 -15.81
N ARG A 227 -29.70 1.60 -15.75
CA ARG A 227 -30.14 2.66 -16.67
C ARG A 227 -29.20 2.77 -17.86
N GLU A 228 -29.54 1.99 -18.88
CA GLU A 228 -29.52 2.32 -20.30
C GLU A 228 -28.21 2.86 -20.90
N ILE A 229 -27.36 1.95 -21.39
CA ILE A 229 -26.73 2.17 -22.71
C ILE A 229 -27.73 1.66 -23.75
N ARG A 230 -28.76 2.47 -24.06
CA ARG A 230 -29.43 2.36 -25.35
C ARG A 230 -28.53 3.08 -26.35
N VAL A 231 -27.78 2.30 -27.11
CA VAL A 231 -27.07 2.78 -28.30
C VAL A 231 -28.13 3.41 -29.22
N LEU A 232 -28.13 4.74 -29.33
CA LEU A 232 -28.80 5.44 -30.41
C LEU A 232 -27.99 5.18 -31.68
N ILE A 233 -28.49 4.29 -32.52
CA ILE A 233 -28.15 4.24 -33.94
C ILE A 233 -29.35 4.87 -34.66
N GLU A 234 -29.18 6.12 -35.07
CA GLU A 234 -29.86 6.69 -36.26
C GLU A 234 -28.80 7.33 -37.16
#